data_AF-A0A523E738-F1
#
_entry.id   AF-A0A523E738-F1
#
_cell.length_a   1.000
_cell.length_b   1.000
_cell.length_c   1.000
_cell.angle_alpha   90.00
_cell.angle_beta   90.00
_cell.angle_gamma   90.00
#
_symmetry.space_group_name_H-M   'P 1'
#
loop_
_entity.id
_entity.type
_entity.pdbx_description
1 polymer ?
#
loop_
_entity_poly.entity_id
_entity_poly.type
_entity_poly.pdbx_seq_one_letter_code
_entity_poly.pdbx_strand_id
1 'polypeptide(L)'
;MAPPIGKEERQGLIRGFLSRLRFPQLFLVLAALFAVDMITPDPILLLDEAILGVLAVMFGLWRNRSEDDEEDQPPMKNITPEKERELR
;
A
#
# COMPACT_ATOMS: atom_id res chain seq x y z
N MET A 1 24.66 28.10 11.79
CA MET A 1 25.66 27.04 11.52
C MET A 1 24.89 25.73 11.42
N ALA A 2 24.53 25.27 10.21
CA ALA A 2 23.77 24.02 10.05
C ALA A 2 24.72 22.82 10.19
N PRO A 3 24.32 21.73 10.86
CA PRO A 3 25.18 20.56 11.03
C PRO A 3 25.46 19.88 9.67
N PRO A 4 26.71 19.43 9.43
CA PRO A 4 27.05 18.68 8.22
C PRO A 4 26.42 17.29 8.29
N ILE A 5 25.31 17.09 7.56
CA ILE A 5 24.66 15.78 7.41
C ILE A 5 25.66 14.81 6.78
N GLY A 6 26.13 13.85 7.56
CA GLY A 6 27.05 12.80 7.12
C GLY A 6 26.40 11.90 6.09
N LYS A 7 27.19 11.39 5.12
CA LYS A 7 26.69 10.49 4.06
C LYS A 7 26.02 9.23 4.61
N GLU A 8 26.35 8.83 5.84
CA GLU A 8 25.79 7.66 6.54
C GLU A 8 24.35 7.91 7.04
N GLU A 9 24.06 9.13 7.47
CA GLU A 9 22.74 9.53 7.96
C GLU A 9 21.70 9.53 6.83
N ARG A 10 22.12 9.97 5.63
CA ARG A 10 21.30 9.90 4.41
C ARG A 10 21.00 8.47 3.99
N GLN A 11 21.97 7.56 4.14
CA GLN A 11 21.79 6.15 3.79
C GLN A 11 20.79 5.47 4.74
N GLY A 12 20.85 5.76 6.05
CA GLY A 12 19.88 5.28 7.03
C GLY A 12 18.45 5.73 6.72
N LEU A 13 18.28 7.00 6.31
CA LEU A 13 16.97 7.57 5.94
C LEU A 13 16.38 6.91 4.68
N ILE A 14 17.18 6.75 3.62
CA ILE A 14 16.70 6.14 2.38
C ILE A 14 16.36 4.67 2.60
N ARG A 15 17.20 3.92 3.33
CA ARG A 15 16.93 2.51 3.64
C ARG A 15 15.70 2.35 4.53
N GLY A 16 15.57 3.20 5.56
CA GLY A 16 14.41 3.20 6.45
C GLY A 16 13.11 3.59 5.74
N PHE A 17 13.18 4.46 4.75
CA PHE A 17 12.04 4.81 3.90
C PHE A 17 11.66 3.68 2.93
N LEU A 18 12.65 3.11 2.21
CA LEU A 18 12.43 1.97 1.31
C LEU A 18 11.92 0.73 2.05
N SER A 19 12.35 0.48 3.29
CA SER A 19 11.87 -0.66 4.09
C SER A 19 10.42 -0.51 4.57
N ARG A 20 9.87 0.72 4.57
CA ARG A 20 8.46 0.97 4.93
C ARG A 20 7.51 0.86 3.73
N LEU A 21 8.03 0.73 2.51
CA LEU A 21 7.19 0.50 1.33
C LEU A 21 6.63 -0.91 1.37
N ARG A 22 5.29 -1.03 1.38
CA ARG A 22 4.57 -2.32 1.33
C ARG A 22 4.87 -3.10 0.05
N PHE A 23 5.15 -2.40 -1.07
CA PHE A 23 5.44 -2.98 -2.38
C PHE A 23 6.61 -2.27 -3.08
N PRO A 24 7.87 -2.55 -2.67
CA PRO A 24 9.05 -1.85 -3.20
C PRO A 24 9.31 -2.14 -4.69
N GLN A 25 8.88 -3.32 -5.18
CA GLN A 25 8.97 -3.68 -6.59
C GLN A 25 8.11 -2.77 -7.47
N LEU A 26 6.91 -2.42 -7.01
CA LEU A 26 5.97 -1.57 -7.76
C LEU A 26 6.49 -0.13 -7.88
N PHE A 27 7.15 0.35 -6.82
CA PHE A 27 7.86 1.62 -6.84
C PHE A 27 9.04 1.63 -7.83
N LEU A 28 9.80 0.54 -7.93
CA LEU A 28 10.88 0.43 -8.92
C LEU A 28 10.36 0.42 -10.36
N VAL A 29 9.25 -0.27 -10.62
CA VAL A 29 8.58 -0.26 -11.93
C VAL A 29 8.14 1.16 -12.29
N LEU A 30 7.51 1.87 -11.35
CA LEU A 30 7.11 3.27 -11.53
C LEU A 30 8.32 4.18 -11.82
N ALA A 31 9.40 4.06 -11.05
CA ALA A 31 10.61 4.86 -11.23
C ALA A 31 11.29 4.58 -12.57
N ALA A 32 11.29 3.32 -13.03
CA ALA A 32 11.82 2.94 -14.32
C ALA A 32 10.98 3.52 -15.47
N LEU A 33 9.66 3.41 -15.41
CA LEU A 33 8.74 4.03 -16.38
C LEU A 33 8.95 5.55 -16.45
N PHE A 34 9.05 6.21 -15.30
CA PHE A 34 9.30 7.66 -15.22
C PHE A 34 10.67 8.08 -15.78
N ALA A 35 11.71 7.28 -15.56
CA ALA A 35 13.03 7.55 -16.12
C ALA A 35 13.05 7.38 -17.65
N VAL A 36 12.36 6.36 -18.17
CA VAL A 36 12.19 6.15 -19.61
C VAL A 36 11.41 7.31 -20.24
N ASP A 37 10.37 7.79 -19.56
CA ASP A 37 9.57 8.96 -19.96
C ASP A 37 10.43 10.23 -20.07
N MET A 38 11.26 10.50 -19.06
CA MET A 38 12.13 11.69 -19.05
C MET A 38 13.22 11.67 -20.13
N ILE A 39 13.69 10.47 -20.54
CA ILE A 39 14.78 10.29 -21.51
C ILE A 39 14.25 10.23 -22.95
N THR A 40 12.98 9.88 -23.16
CA THR A 40 12.38 9.74 -24.49
C THR A 40 11.64 11.03 -24.84
N PRO A 41 12.21 11.95 -25.62
CA PRO A 41 11.63 13.28 -25.86
C PRO A 41 10.49 13.28 -26.90
N ASP A 42 9.61 12.28 -26.86
CA ASP A 42 8.42 12.20 -27.73
C ASP A 42 7.24 11.68 -26.91
N PRO A 43 6.00 12.20 -27.08
CA PRO A 43 4.87 11.77 -26.28
C PRO A 43 4.39 10.40 -26.75
N ILE A 44 4.95 9.35 -26.16
CA ILE A 44 4.36 8.02 -26.24
C ILE A 44 3.03 8.10 -25.48
N LEU A 45 1.92 8.18 -26.21
CA LEU A 45 0.51 8.18 -25.76
C LEU A 45 0.08 6.96 -24.87
N LEU A 46 1.03 6.21 -24.31
CA LEU A 46 0.80 5.03 -23.48
C LEU A 46 1.61 5.07 -22.18
N LEU A 47 2.59 5.98 -22.07
CA LEU A 47 3.55 5.98 -20.97
C LEU A 47 2.93 6.64 -19.73
N ASP A 48 2.16 7.70 -19.96
CA ASP A 48 1.31 8.33 -18.97
C ASP A 48 0.21 7.36 -18.47
N GLU A 49 -0.40 6.53 -19.31
CA GLU A 49 -1.34 5.48 -18.86
C GLU A 49 -0.65 4.37 -18.05
N ALA A 50 0.57 3.98 -18.42
CA ALA A 50 1.33 2.99 -17.66
C ALA A 50 1.70 3.54 -16.26
N ILE A 51 2.12 4.81 -16.19
CA ILE A 51 2.40 5.51 -14.93
C ILE A 51 1.12 5.61 -14.09
N LEU A 52 0.01 6.05 -14.68
CA LEU A 52 -1.29 6.14 -14.00
C LEU A 52 -1.80 4.76 -13.53
N GLY A 53 -1.63 3.71 -14.34
CA GLY A 53 -2.01 2.34 -13.98
C GLY A 53 -1.21 1.82 -12.78
N VAL A 54 0.11 2.06 -12.76
CA VAL A 54 0.96 1.69 -11.62
C VAL A 54 0.59 2.50 -10.37
N LEU A 55 0.31 3.80 -10.51
CA LEU A 55 -0.15 4.64 -9.41
C LEU A 55 -1.51 4.19 -8.85
N ALA A 56 -2.45 3.83 -9.72
CA ALA A 56 -3.76 3.34 -9.33
C ALA A 56 -3.66 2.03 -8.54
N VAL A 57 -2.82 1.09 -9.00
CA VAL A 57 -2.53 -0.14 -8.26
C VAL A 57 -1.89 0.17 -6.90
N MET A 58 -0.91 1.08 -6.84
CA MET A 58 -0.32 1.51 -5.57
C MET A 58 -1.35 2.11 -4.61
N PHE A 59 -2.26 2.95 -5.11
CA PHE A 59 -3.30 3.58 -4.31
C PHE A 59 -4.34 2.57 -3.79
N GLY A 60 -4.76 1.62 -4.64
CA GLY A 60 -5.64 0.52 -4.24
C GLY A 60 -5.02 -0.38 -3.17
N LEU A 61 -3.71 -0.60 -3.25
CA LEU A 61 -2.94 -1.37 -2.26
C LEU A 61 -2.64 -0.59 -0.97
N TRP A 62 -2.82 0.73 -0.97
CA TRP A 62 -2.58 1.58 0.19
C TRP A 62 -3.72 1.52 1.22
N ARG A 63 -4.90 1.03 0.82
CA ARG A 63 -5.99 0.80 1.78
C ARG A 63 -5.51 -0.24 2.80
N ASN A 64 -5.23 0.25 4.00
CA ASN A 64 -4.98 -0.58 5.16
C ASN A 64 -6.21 -1.46 5.30
N ARG A 65 -5.97 -2.76 5.51
CA ARG A 65 -6.99 -3.66 6.00
C ARG A 65 -7.20 -3.26 7.45
N SER A 66 -7.89 -2.15 7.67
CA SER A 66 -8.44 -1.83 8.97
C SER A 66 -9.27 -3.03 9.39
N GLU A 67 -9.23 -3.33 10.67
CA GLU A 67 -9.74 -4.53 11.34
C GLU A 67 -11.28 -4.63 11.30
N ASP A 68 -11.92 -4.11 10.26
CA ASP A 68 -13.36 -4.06 10.05
C ASP A 68 -13.89 -5.31 9.32
N ASP A 69 -13.02 -6.28 8.99
CA ASP A 69 -13.44 -7.59 8.48
C ASP A 69 -14.13 -8.46 9.56
N GLU A 70 -14.19 -8.00 10.83
CA GLU A 70 -14.97 -8.67 11.89
C GLU A 70 -16.48 -8.38 11.79
N GLU A 71 -16.92 -7.30 11.14
CA GLU A 71 -18.36 -6.96 11.01
C GLU A 71 -19.07 -7.70 9.87
N ASP A 72 -18.32 -8.29 8.93
CA ASP A 72 -18.87 -9.09 7.81
C ASP A 72 -19.03 -10.58 8.14
N GLN A 73 -18.77 -10.98 9.39
CA GLN A 73 -19.21 -12.30 9.86
C GLN A 73 -20.72 -12.22 10.12
N PRO A 74 -21.58 -12.92 9.35
CA PRO A 74 -23.00 -12.95 9.64
C PRO A 74 -23.17 -13.40 11.09
N PRO A 75 -23.99 -12.69 11.90
CA PRO A 75 -24.11 -12.97 13.31
C PRO A 75 -24.41 -14.45 13.48
N MET A 76 -23.52 -15.19 14.14
CA MET A 76 -23.75 -16.60 14.43
C MET A 76 -25.06 -16.68 15.20
N LYS A 77 -26.10 -17.19 14.53
CA LYS A 77 -27.42 -17.36 15.12
C LYS A 77 -27.24 -18.33 16.28
N ASN A 78 -27.22 -17.81 17.50
CA ASN A 78 -27.24 -18.60 18.71
C ASN A 78 -28.56 -19.40 18.74
N ILE A 79 -28.52 -20.63 18.22
CA ILE A 79 -29.59 -21.61 18.34
C ILE A 79 -29.50 -22.31 19.71
N THR A 80 -29.47 -21.54 20.80
CA THR A 80 -29.77 -22.12 22.11
C THR A 80 -31.28 -22.19 22.21
N PRO A 81 -31.91 -23.39 22.27
CA PRO A 81 -33.34 -23.49 22.43
C PRO A 81 -33.71 -22.95 23.82
N GLU A 82 -34.61 -21.98 23.88
CA GLU A 82 -35.11 -21.35 25.10
C GLU A 82 -35.78 -22.34 26.09
N LYS A 83 -36.08 -23.55 25.63
CA LYS A 83 -36.86 -24.58 26.34
C LYS A 83 -36.24 -25.14 27.62
N GLU A 84 -34.97 -24.86 27.93
CA GLU A 84 -34.33 -25.37 29.16
C GLU A 84 -34.42 -24.42 30.37
N ARG A 85 -34.90 -23.17 30.20
CA ARG A 85 -34.98 -22.21 31.30
C ARG A 85 -36.24 -22.30 32.16
N GLU A 86 -37.31 -22.95 31.68
CA GLU A 86 -38.60 -23.00 32.38
C GLU A 86 -38.76 -24.21 33.33
N LEU A 87 -37.75 -25.07 33.46
CA LEU A 87 -37.81 -26.31 34.25
C LEU A 87 -36.88 -26.33 35.48
N ARG A 88 -36.33 -25.18 35.89
CA ARG A 88 -35.56 -25.02 37.14
C ARG A 88 -36.24 -24.03 38.06
#